data_AF-A0A813KS10-F1
#
_entry.id   AF-A0A813KS10-F1
#
_cell.length_a   1.000
_cell.length_b   1.000
_cell.length_c   1.000
_cell.angle_alpha   90.00
_cell.angle_beta   90.00
_cell.angle_gamma   90.00
#
_symmetry.space_group_name_H-M   'P 1'
#
loop_
_entity.id
_entity.type
_entity.pdbx_description
1 polymer ?
#
loop_
_entity_poly.entity_id
_entity_poly.type
_entity_poly.pdbx_seq_one_letter_code
_entity_poly.pdbx_strand_id
1 'polypeptide(L)'
;MGQIVSRICSPGGEPAKPQVTQLNAPGYDWSPSSESQVESAPELPTITVVPPAEPEVVHVPTPAPTTPITLETLQGSWVNSMGAKIIVTGTQVALNGLPMKMHPITLNEDGTVASVGKIWQLNGWLEDERIEFKEAPSREVMEFARSVVWSKATEENMKQWTQQMSSLGYAGSSSAPLSRGVEGCCPGTCDAKAKIAVDDKDRDKAELEMLNKLINEFRVPNMTVVPPRQVIPDFSNRGHTGLSVEHVHYLASSFRDKGFQKRTKDAGHDIPVLVKELCKSELGRKSIENWRGKLAEESGFPPKDHYERLFAGQELYTSLGNGHFNQALNLFGTESISIYNSQKYVFGHDANLREAVEIGVRSLVLRGDIPLRDRETISRLLNSKREFKWNVAEDGTLLILDAQEDHTTVKQFEALSKVLDAVELNCLVRAELGVKDSHRIGK
;
A
#
# COMPACT_ATOMS: atom_id res chain seq x y z
N MET A 1 -22.97 66.53 -7.61
CA MET A 1 -22.31 67.64 -6.90
C MET A 1 -23.07 67.92 -5.61
N GLY A 2 -22.36 68.04 -4.48
CA GLY A 2 -22.90 68.35 -3.14
C GLY A 2 -23.22 67.10 -2.30
N GLN A 3 -22.81 66.95 -1.04
CA GLN A 3 -21.94 67.75 -0.18
C GLN A 3 -21.52 66.87 1.00
N ILE A 4 -20.31 67.11 1.50
CA ILE A 4 -19.67 66.45 2.65
C ILE A 4 -20.28 66.99 3.95
N VAL A 5 -20.60 66.11 4.91
CA VAL A 5 -20.60 66.45 6.34
C VAL A 5 -19.98 65.30 7.12
N SER A 6 -18.87 65.60 7.82
CA SER A 6 -18.23 64.73 8.79
C SER A 6 -18.99 64.74 10.11
N ARG A 7 -19.01 63.60 10.81
CA ARG A 7 -19.06 63.58 12.28
C ARG A 7 -18.23 62.42 12.82
N ILE A 8 -17.14 62.83 13.46
CA ILE A 8 -16.36 62.06 14.43
C ILE A 8 -17.20 61.93 15.69
N CYS A 9 -17.31 60.72 16.25
CA CYS A 9 -17.46 60.44 17.68
C CYS A 9 -17.25 58.92 17.92
N SER A 10 -16.14 58.58 18.58
CA SER A 10 -16.03 57.43 19.49
C SER A 10 -16.00 58.02 20.91
N PRO A 11 -16.48 57.32 21.96
CA PRO A 11 -15.67 56.26 22.56
C PRO A 11 -16.45 55.09 23.18
N GLY A 12 -15.74 53.97 23.42
CA GLY A 12 -16.03 53.05 24.52
C GLY A 12 -16.96 51.88 24.22
N GLY A 13 -16.38 50.79 23.71
CA GLY A 13 -16.98 49.45 23.78
C GLY A 13 -15.90 48.44 24.13
N GLU A 14 -16.02 47.80 25.29
CA GLU A 14 -15.17 46.67 25.68
C GLU A 14 -15.30 45.52 24.67
N PRO A 15 -14.21 44.83 24.30
CA PRO A 15 -14.33 43.65 23.46
C PRO A 15 -14.91 42.49 24.27
N ALA A 16 -16.06 41.98 23.84
CA ALA A 16 -16.63 40.74 24.32
C ALA A 16 -15.60 39.60 24.14
N LYS A 17 -15.34 38.86 25.22
CA LYS A 17 -14.47 37.68 25.21
C LYS A 17 -15.07 36.62 24.27
N PRO A 18 -14.25 35.93 23.46
CA PRO A 18 -14.74 34.84 22.63
C PRO A 18 -15.20 33.68 23.53
N GLN A 19 -16.46 33.29 23.40
CA GLN A 19 -16.98 32.04 23.95
C GLN A 19 -16.35 30.88 23.17
N VAL A 20 -15.49 30.12 23.84
CA VAL A 20 -14.97 28.85 23.36
C VAL A 20 -16.07 27.80 23.55
N THR A 21 -16.77 27.43 22.49
CA THR A 21 -17.62 26.24 22.46
C THR A 21 -16.73 25.01 22.28
N GLN A 22 -16.44 24.32 23.39
CA GLN A 22 -15.88 22.97 23.34
C GLN A 22 -16.96 21.99 22.86
N LEU A 23 -16.87 21.58 21.60
CA LEU A 23 -17.54 20.39 21.09
C LEU A 23 -16.69 19.17 21.44
N ASN A 24 -16.92 18.61 22.63
CA ASN A 24 -16.38 17.31 22.99
C ASN A 24 -17.25 16.22 22.36
N ALA A 25 -16.71 15.53 21.35
CA ALA A 25 -17.27 14.25 20.89
C ALA A 25 -16.95 13.17 21.94
N PRO A 26 -17.92 12.35 22.38
CA PRO A 26 -17.68 11.31 23.39
C PRO A 26 -16.78 10.20 22.80
N GLY A 27 -15.61 9.98 23.41
CA GLY A 27 -14.75 8.83 23.10
C GLY A 27 -13.24 9.10 23.01
N TYR A 28 -12.77 10.35 23.12
CA TYR A 28 -11.34 10.68 23.10
C TYR A 28 -10.98 11.60 24.25
N ASP A 29 -10.21 11.08 25.21
CA ASP A 29 -9.65 11.85 26.33
C ASP A 29 -8.23 12.29 25.96
N TRP A 30 -8.06 13.56 25.60
CA TRP A 30 -6.76 14.15 25.32
C TRP A 30 -6.25 14.82 26.60
N SER A 31 -5.28 14.18 27.26
CA SER A 31 -4.53 14.81 28.36
C SER A 31 -3.48 15.77 27.79
N PRO A 32 -3.42 17.04 28.22
CA PRO A 32 -2.37 17.96 27.79
C PRO A 32 -1.02 17.51 28.37
N SER A 33 -0.02 17.46 27.50
CA SER A 33 1.37 17.13 27.83
C SER A 33 1.92 18.08 28.88
N SER A 34 2.36 17.51 30.00
CA SER A 34 3.04 18.20 31.10
C SER A 34 4.35 18.84 30.66
N GLU A 35 4.64 19.97 31.30
CA GLU A 35 5.81 20.82 31.13
C GLU A 35 7.14 20.04 31.12
N SER A 36 7.98 20.42 30.15
CA SER A 36 9.34 19.93 29.95
C SER A 36 10.23 20.21 31.15
N GLN A 37 10.66 19.16 31.85
CA GLN A 37 11.81 19.22 32.74
C GLN A 37 13.10 19.24 31.92
N VAL A 38 14.04 20.06 32.35
CA VAL A 38 15.38 20.22 31.77
C VAL A 38 16.17 18.94 32.04
N GLU A 39 16.37 18.11 31.01
CA GLU A 39 17.25 16.95 31.08
C GLU A 39 18.73 17.38 31.08
N SER A 40 19.49 16.81 32.01
CA SER A 40 20.93 16.90 32.12
C SER A 40 21.64 16.23 30.94
N ALA A 41 22.85 16.71 30.63
CA ALA A 41 23.67 16.26 29.50
C ALA A 41 23.83 14.73 29.42
N PRO A 42 23.77 14.14 28.21
CA PRO A 42 23.88 12.70 28.03
C PRO A 42 25.30 12.21 28.31
N GLU A 43 25.41 11.15 29.11
CA GLU A 43 26.66 10.40 29.29
C GLU A 43 27.10 9.77 27.96
N LEU A 44 28.42 9.77 27.72
CA LEU A 44 29.03 9.19 26.53
C LEU A 44 28.73 7.69 26.44
N PRO A 45 28.38 7.16 25.25
CA PRO A 45 28.01 5.77 25.10
C PRO A 45 29.21 4.85 25.35
N THR A 46 29.06 3.96 26.34
CA THR A 46 29.97 2.86 26.61
C THR A 46 29.93 1.88 25.42
N ILE A 47 31.02 1.78 24.67
CA ILE A 47 31.17 0.82 23.58
C ILE A 47 31.16 -0.58 24.17
N THR A 48 30.03 -1.26 24.04
CA THR A 48 29.89 -2.67 24.42
C THR A 48 30.37 -3.51 23.25
N VAL A 49 31.53 -4.16 23.41
CA VAL A 49 32.06 -5.09 22.42
C VAL A 49 31.13 -6.30 22.37
N VAL A 50 30.37 -6.45 21.28
CA VAL A 50 29.53 -7.63 21.05
C VAL A 50 30.46 -8.81 20.76
N PRO A 51 30.42 -9.89 21.55
CA PRO A 51 31.22 -11.08 21.26
C PRO A 51 30.85 -11.67 19.90
N PRO A 52 31.80 -12.30 19.20
CA PRO A 52 31.56 -12.90 17.89
C PRO A 52 30.42 -13.93 17.98
N ALA A 53 29.47 -13.83 17.06
CA ALA A 53 28.33 -14.74 16.97
C ALA A 53 28.81 -16.19 16.87
N GLU A 54 28.23 -17.08 17.69
CA GLU A 54 28.49 -18.51 17.60
C GLU A 54 28.16 -19.01 16.17
N PRO A 55 28.97 -19.93 15.62
CA PRO A 55 28.76 -20.43 14.28
C PRO A 55 27.37 -21.08 14.16
N GLU A 56 26.58 -20.60 13.19
CA GLU A 56 25.25 -21.16 12.90
C GLU A 56 25.35 -22.67 12.65
N VAL A 57 24.60 -23.43 13.45
CA VAL A 57 24.43 -24.87 13.24
C VAL A 57 23.71 -25.04 11.90
N VAL A 58 24.41 -25.58 10.90
CA VAL A 58 23.83 -25.85 9.58
C VAL A 58 22.75 -26.92 9.73
N HIS A 59 21.48 -26.50 9.71
CA HIS A 59 20.35 -27.42 9.73
C HIS A 59 20.24 -28.11 8.36
N VAL A 60 20.48 -29.41 8.32
CA VAL A 60 20.24 -30.21 7.11
C VAL A 60 18.72 -30.45 6.99
N PRO A 61 18.06 -30.02 5.91
CA PRO A 61 16.61 -30.19 5.76
C PRO A 61 16.21 -31.66 5.79
N THR A 62 15.07 -31.94 6.41
CA THR A 62 14.46 -33.28 6.36
C THR A 62 13.78 -33.44 4.99
N PRO A 63 14.01 -34.56 4.27
CA PRO A 63 13.39 -34.77 2.97
C PRO A 63 11.86 -34.74 3.06
N ALA A 64 11.22 -34.28 1.98
CA ALA A 64 9.78 -34.19 1.91
C ALA A 64 9.11 -35.55 2.16
N PRO A 65 8.08 -35.64 3.02
CA PRO A 65 7.32 -36.87 3.18
C PRO A 65 6.71 -37.34 1.86
N THR A 66 6.64 -38.66 1.67
CA THR A 66 5.96 -39.28 0.51
C THR A 66 4.56 -39.76 0.85
N THR A 67 4.12 -39.58 2.09
CA THR A 67 2.79 -40.00 2.55
C THR A 67 1.72 -39.10 1.94
N PRO A 68 0.51 -39.61 1.63
CA PRO A 68 -0.57 -38.75 1.18
C PRO A 68 -0.99 -37.76 2.27
N ILE A 69 -1.33 -36.53 1.89
CA ILE A 69 -1.87 -35.53 2.81
C ILE A 69 -3.37 -35.76 2.94
N THR A 70 -3.79 -36.33 4.07
CA THR A 70 -5.21 -36.64 4.35
C THR A 70 -5.85 -35.57 5.23
N LEU A 71 -7.17 -35.67 5.43
CA LEU A 71 -7.87 -34.79 6.36
C LEU A 71 -7.27 -34.88 7.78
N GLU A 72 -6.88 -36.09 8.20
CA GLU A 72 -6.25 -36.34 9.50
C GLU A 72 -4.91 -35.64 9.61
N THR A 73 -4.09 -35.70 8.55
CA THR A 73 -2.80 -34.99 8.48
C THR A 73 -2.96 -33.49 8.71
N LEU A 74 -4.00 -32.88 8.12
CA LEU A 74 -4.23 -31.43 8.22
C LEU A 74 -4.88 -30.97 9.53
N GLN A 75 -5.35 -31.87 10.40
CA GLN A 75 -5.99 -31.45 11.64
C GLN A 75 -5.06 -30.59 12.52
N GLY A 76 -5.64 -29.63 13.24
CA GLY A 76 -4.92 -28.78 14.17
C GLY A 76 -4.50 -27.43 13.60
N SER A 77 -3.46 -26.84 14.16
CA SER A 77 -3.01 -25.48 13.85
C SER A 77 -1.83 -25.47 12.89
N TRP A 78 -1.92 -24.63 11.86
CA TRP A 78 -0.86 -24.39 10.88
C TRP A 78 -0.59 -22.90 10.77
N VAL A 79 0.65 -22.56 10.46
CA VAL A 79 1.08 -21.19 10.21
C VAL A 79 1.84 -21.14 8.88
N ASN A 80 1.54 -20.14 8.06
CA ASN A 80 2.28 -19.95 6.81
C ASN A 80 3.47 -19.00 6.99
N SER A 81 4.32 -18.94 5.97
CA SER A 81 5.48 -18.04 5.93
C SER A 81 5.12 -16.55 6.07
N MET A 82 3.86 -16.17 5.81
CA MET A 82 3.35 -14.81 5.94
C MET A 82 2.72 -14.52 7.32
N GLY A 83 2.65 -15.51 8.21
CA GLY A 83 2.06 -15.37 9.54
C GLY A 83 0.58 -15.61 9.67
N ALA A 84 -0.10 -15.94 8.57
CA ALA A 84 -1.47 -16.36 8.65
C ALA A 84 -1.55 -17.71 9.36
N LYS A 85 -2.48 -17.84 10.30
CA LYS A 85 -2.73 -19.07 11.04
C LYS A 85 -4.03 -19.69 10.57
N ILE A 86 -4.02 -20.96 10.20
CA ILE A 86 -5.26 -21.74 10.03
C ILE A 86 -5.41 -22.74 11.16
N ILE A 87 -6.66 -23.01 11.52
CA ILE A 87 -7.04 -24.11 12.40
C ILE A 87 -8.03 -24.97 11.62
N VAL A 88 -7.70 -26.25 11.47
CA VAL A 88 -8.53 -27.24 10.79
C VAL A 88 -9.18 -28.14 11.83
N THR A 89 -10.50 -28.29 11.78
CA THR A 89 -11.28 -29.18 12.66
C THR A 89 -12.35 -29.89 11.85
N GLY A 90 -12.17 -31.19 11.64
CA GLY A 90 -12.87 -31.90 10.57
C GLY A 90 -12.56 -31.22 9.24
N THR A 91 -13.58 -30.89 8.45
CA THR A 91 -13.44 -30.14 7.20
C THR A 91 -13.55 -28.63 7.38
N GLN A 92 -13.80 -28.13 8.59
CA GLN A 92 -13.92 -26.70 8.84
C GLN A 92 -12.54 -26.07 8.99
N VAL A 93 -12.38 -24.88 8.40
CA VAL A 93 -11.14 -24.09 8.50
C VAL A 93 -11.46 -22.75 9.14
N ALA A 94 -10.65 -22.33 10.11
CA ALA A 94 -10.65 -20.98 10.63
C ALA A 94 -9.32 -20.30 10.30
N LEU A 95 -9.35 -19.08 9.78
CA LEU A 95 -8.17 -18.28 9.44
C LEU A 95 -8.05 -17.13 10.45
N ASN A 96 -6.95 -17.09 11.19
CA ASN A 96 -6.70 -16.14 12.27
C ASN A 96 -7.84 -16.05 13.28
N GLY A 97 -8.44 -17.21 13.60
CA GLY A 97 -9.58 -17.32 14.52
C GLY A 97 -10.95 -17.04 13.89
N LEU A 98 -11.02 -16.63 12.61
CA LEU A 98 -12.28 -16.39 11.90
C LEU A 98 -12.67 -17.62 11.07
N PRO A 99 -13.86 -18.21 11.30
CA PRO A 99 -14.34 -19.35 10.52
C PRO A 99 -14.51 -19.03 9.03
N MET A 100 -13.88 -19.82 8.15
CA MET A 100 -14.00 -19.72 6.70
C MET A 100 -15.14 -20.59 6.18
N LYS A 101 -16.39 -20.20 6.46
CA LYS A 101 -17.59 -21.01 6.13
C LYS A 101 -17.71 -21.41 4.65
N MET A 102 -17.18 -20.58 3.75
CA MET A 102 -17.22 -20.82 2.30
C MET A 102 -16.01 -21.61 1.76
N HIS A 103 -15.05 -21.96 2.63
CA HIS A 103 -13.81 -22.61 2.23
C HIS A 103 -13.48 -23.82 3.12
N PRO A 104 -14.34 -24.85 3.14
CA PRO A 104 -14.02 -26.10 3.83
C PRO A 104 -12.87 -26.85 3.14
N ILE A 105 -12.25 -27.77 3.85
CA ILE A 105 -11.36 -28.77 3.25
C ILE A 105 -12.18 -29.61 2.27
N THR A 106 -11.71 -29.68 1.03
CA THR A 106 -12.25 -30.55 -0.02
C THR A 106 -11.32 -31.74 -0.19
N LEU A 107 -11.89 -32.93 -0.32
CA LEU A 107 -11.14 -34.18 -0.47
C LEU A 107 -11.32 -34.73 -1.90
N ASN A 108 -10.30 -35.41 -2.40
CA ASN A 108 -10.39 -36.27 -3.58
C ASN A 108 -11.14 -37.56 -3.22
N GLU A 109 -11.49 -38.36 -4.25
CA GLU A 109 -12.18 -39.65 -4.07
C GLU A 109 -11.37 -40.66 -3.22
N ASP A 110 -10.05 -40.56 -3.24
CA ASP A 110 -9.13 -41.40 -2.47
C ASP A 110 -8.96 -40.96 -1.00
N GLY A 111 -9.69 -39.91 -0.57
CA GLY A 111 -9.62 -39.37 0.79
C GLY A 111 -8.45 -38.42 1.06
N THR A 112 -7.62 -38.14 0.05
CA THR A 112 -6.56 -37.12 0.14
C THR A 112 -7.13 -35.72 0.03
N VAL A 113 -6.43 -34.73 0.58
CA VAL A 113 -6.86 -33.33 0.49
C VAL A 113 -6.66 -32.82 -0.94
N ALA A 114 -7.71 -32.24 -1.50
CA ALA A 114 -7.66 -31.56 -2.79
C ALA A 114 -7.35 -30.07 -2.59
N SER A 115 -8.08 -29.41 -1.68
CA SER A 115 -8.02 -27.96 -1.53
C SER A 115 -8.60 -27.49 -0.19
N VAL A 116 -8.38 -26.21 0.12
CA VAL A 116 -9.15 -25.44 1.09
C VAL A 116 -10.06 -24.48 0.34
N GLY A 117 -11.33 -24.86 0.22
CA GLY A 117 -12.31 -24.19 -0.63
C GLY A 117 -11.84 -24.06 -2.08
N LYS A 118 -12.08 -22.88 -2.65
CA LYS A 118 -11.64 -22.48 -3.98
C LYS A 118 -10.44 -21.52 -3.94
N ILE A 119 -9.79 -21.35 -2.79
CA ILE A 119 -8.70 -20.37 -2.66
C ILE A 119 -7.35 -21.08 -2.77
N TRP A 120 -7.20 -22.22 -2.09
CA TRP A 120 -5.93 -22.90 -1.95
C TRP A 120 -6.02 -24.33 -2.46
N GLN A 121 -5.35 -24.62 -3.56
CA GLN A 121 -5.22 -25.97 -4.10
C GLN A 121 -3.98 -26.63 -3.52
N LEU A 122 -4.10 -27.87 -3.04
CA LEU A 122 -2.96 -28.59 -2.49
C LEU A 122 -1.96 -28.96 -3.59
N ASN A 123 -0.70 -28.57 -3.44
CA ASN A 123 0.38 -28.97 -4.34
C ASN A 123 1.14 -30.20 -3.81
N GLY A 124 1.33 -30.30 -2.49
CA GLY A 124 1.93 -31.47 -1.86
C GLY A 124 2.85 -31.14 -0.69
N TRP A 125 3.70 -32.10 -0.35
CA TRP A 125 4.74 -31.93 0.66
C TRP A 125 5.95 -31.17 0.12
N LEU A 126 6.59 -30.44 1.03
CA LEU A 126 7.93 -29.90 0.91
C LEU A 126 8.80 -30.49 2.03
N GLU A 127 10.08 -30.16 2.01
CA GLU A 127 11.03 -30.48 3.06
C GLU A 127 10.58 -29.95 4.43
N ASP A 128 11.02 -30.61 5.50
CA ASP A 128 10.70 -30.28 6.90
C ASP A 128 9.20 -30.38 7.23
N GLU A 129 8.51 -31.37 6.65
CA GLU A 129 7.07 -31.62 6.87
C GLU A 129 6.19 -30.39 6.60
N ARG A 130 6.59 -29.56 5.62
CA ARG A 130 5.83 -28.40 5.19
C ARG A 130 4.88 -28.76 4.08
N ILE A 131 3.73 -28.09 4.02
CA ILE A 131 2.72 -28.31 3.00
C ILE A 131 2.64 -27.09 2.10
N GLU A 132 2.69 -27.30 0.80
CA GLU A 132 2.46 -26.25 -0.18
C GLU A 132 1.01 -26.25 -0.65
N PHE A 133 0.39 -25.07 -0.56
CA PHE A 133 -0.82 -24.75 -1.28
C PHE A 133 -0.56 -23.68 -2.34
N LYS A 134 -1.26 -23.78 -3.46
CA LYS A 134 -1.28 -22.77 -4.53
C LYS A 134 -2.54 -21.93 -4.43
N GLU A 135 -2.41 -20.61 -4.48
CA GLU A 135 -3.55 -19.67 -4.46
C GLU A 135 -4.31 -19.63 -5.79
N ALA A 136 -5.04 -20.71 -6.08
CA ALA A 136 -5.72 -20.93 -7.35
C ALA A 136 -7.19 -21.35 -7.16
N PRO A 137 -8.10 -20.94 -8.07
CA PRO A 137 -9.49 -21.40 -8.09
C PRO A 137 -9.63 -22.88 -8.46
N SER A 138 -8.67 -23.43 -9.20
CA SER A 138 -8.69 -24.82 -9.68
C SER A 138 -7.28 -25.35 -9.92
N ARG A 139 -7.16 -26.66 -10.14
CA ARG A 139 -5.87 -27.32 -10.40
C ARG A 139 -5.24 -26.89 -11.73
N GLU A 140 -6.05 -26.60 -12.77
CA GLU A 140 -5.51 -26.30 -14.10
C GLU A 140 -4.64 -25.03 -14.13
N VAL A 141 -4.87 -24.09 -13.21
CA VAL A 141 -4.15 -22.81 -13.16
C VAL A 141 -3.12 -22.73 -12.02
N MET A 142 -2.85 -23.85 -11.34
CA MET A 142 -1.92 -23.88 -10.19
C MET A 142 -0.48 -23.56 -10.55
N GLU A 143 -0.04 -23.89 -11.77
CA GLU A 143 1.36 -23.70 -12.19
C GLU A 143 1.78 -22.22 -12.18
N PHE A 144 0.82 -21.32 -12.40
CA PHE A 144 1.03 -19.86 -12.40
C PHE A 144 0.65 -19.20 -11.08
N ALA A 145 0.19 -19.97 -10.09
CA ALA A 145 -0.34 -19.43 -8.85
C ALA A 145 0.73 -19.28 -7.77
N ARG A 146 0.47 -18.34 -6.84
CA ARG A 146 1.36 -18.08 -5.70
C ARG A 146 1.44 -19.31 -4.80
N SER A 147 2.65 -19.67 -4.43
CA SER A 147 2.93 -20.68 -3.41
C SER A 147 2.73 -20.11 -2.01
N VAL A 148 2.00 -20.84 -1.18
CA VAL A 148 1.84 -20.58 0.25
C VAL A 148 2.25 -21.82 1.00
N VAL A 149 3.35 -21.72 1.72
CA VAL A 149 3.93 -22.84 2.47
C VAL A 149 3.48 -22.76 3.91
N TRP A 150 2.92 -23.86 4.40
CA TRP A 150 2.37 -24.02 5.73
C TRP A 150 3.20 -25.01 6.54
N SER A 151 3.52 -24.63 7.76
CA SER A 151 4.17 -25.48 8.76
C SER A 151 3.21 -25.71 9.92
N LYS A 152 3.37 -26.82 10.66
CA LYS A 152 2.62 -26.99 11.91
C LYS A 152 2.97 -25.86 12.88
N ALA A 153 1.94 -25.27 13.47
CA ALA A 153 2.09 -24.21 14.46
C ALA A 153 2.42 -24.81 15.84
N THR A 154 3.65 -25.30 15.98
CA THR A 154 4.21 -25.70 17.28
C THR A 154 4.53 -24.46 18.10
N GLU A 155 4.62 -24.60 19.43
CA GLU A 155 4.98 -23.48 20.31
C GLU A 155 6.35 -22.90 19.93
N GLU A 156 7.31 -23.77 19.59
CA GLU A 156 8.64 -23.39 19.15
C GLU A 156 8.62 -22.66 17.80
N ASN A 157 7.92 -23.19 16.78
CA ASN A 157 7.79 -22.53 15.48
C ASN A 157 7.10 -21.17 15.61
N MET A 158 6.07 -21.09 16.44
CA MET A 158 5.36 -19.83 16.70
C MET A 158 6.24 -18.83 17.44
N LYS A 159 7.08 -19.28 18.37
CA LYS A 159 8.05 -18.43 19.07
C LYS A 159 9.14 -17.92 18.12
N GLN A 160 9.73 -18.81 17.32
CA GLN A 160 10.70 -18.45 16.29
C GLN A 160 10.11 -17.48 15.27
N TRP A 161 8.91 -17.76 14.77
CA TRP A 161 8.21 -16.88 13.84
C TRP A 161 7.87 -15.53 14.48
N THR A 162 7.40 -15.51 15.73
CA THR A 162 7.11 -14.25 16.44
C THR A 162 8.38 -13.44 16.67
N GLN A 163 9.49 -14.10 17.01
CA GLN A 163 10.79 -13.47 17.17
C GLN A 163 11.32 -12.94 15.83
N GLN A 164 11.19 -13.72 14.75
CA GLN A 164 11.53 -13.34 13.39
C GLN A 164 10.71 -12.12 12.98
N MET A 165 9.39 -12.16 13.11
CA MET A 165 8.53 -11.02 12.78
C MET A 165 8.82 -9.80 13.64
N SER A 166 9.00 -9.97 14.94
CA SER A 166 9.44 -8.89 15.83
C SER A 166 10.77 -8.28 15.37
N SER A 167 11.73 -9.10 14.97
CA SER A 167 13.03 -8.66 14.43
C SER A 167 12.91 -7.96 13.06
N LEU A 168 11.90 -8.33 12.26
CA LEU A 168 11.53 -7.67 11.00
C LEU A 168 10.76 -6.36 11.24
N GLY A 169 10.61 -5.92 12.50
CA GLY A 169 9.86 -4.72 12.86
C GLY A 169 8.34 -4.90 12.89
N TYR A 170 7.84 -6.12 12.75
CA TYR A 170 6.43 -6.48 12.95
C TYR A 170 6.12 -6.48 14.46
N ALA A 171 6.00 -5.29 15.04
CA ALA A 171 5.61 -5.13 16.44
C ALA A 171 4.11 -5.47 16.62
N GLY A 172 3.79 -6.74 16.86
CA GLY A 172 2.59 -7.14 17.60
C GLY A 172 1.23 -7.13 16.88
N SER A 173 1.16 -7.30 15.55
CA SER A 173 -0.13 -7.36 14.82
C SER A 173 -0.85 -8.71 14.88
N SER A 174 -0.19 -9.79 15.32
CA SER A 174 -0.71 -11.16 15.28
C SER A 174 -1.25 -11.68 16.62
N SER A 175 -0.92 -11.05 17.75
CA SER A 175 -1.32 -11.54 19.08
C SER A 175 -2.76 -11.19 19.46
N ALA A 176 -3.40 -10.20 18.80
CA ALA A 176 -4.78 -9.80 19.06
C ALA A 176 -5.46 -9.14 17.84
N PRO A 177 -5.73 -9.89 16.74
CA PRO A 177 -6.35 -9.33 15.53
C PRO A 177 -7.77 -8.76 15.77
N LEU A 178 -8.46 -9.22 16.83
CA LEU A 178 -9.83 -8.82 17.18
C LEU A 178 -9.93 -7.56 18.05
N SER A 179 -8.82 -7.06 18.62
CA SER A 179 -8.87 -5.88 19.51
C SER A 179 -8.73 -4.55 18.77
N ARG A 180 -8.34 -4.58 17.50
CA ARG A 180 -8.39 -3.41 16.61
C ARG A 180 -9.78 -3.36 16.00
N GLY A 181 -10.64 -2.45 16.46
CA GLY A 181 -11.98 -2.21 15.91
C GLY A 181 -11.98 -1.64 14.49
N VAL A 182 -11.08 -2.09 13.61
CA VAL A 182 -10.93 -1.69 12.21
C VAL A 182 -11.01 -2.94 11.35
N GLU A 183 -12.17 -3.19 10.78
CA GLU A 183 -12.42 -4.28 9.84
C GLU A 183 -11.57 -4.08 8.57
N GLY A 184 -10.51 -4.88 8.39
CA GLY A 184 -9.63 -4.83 7.20
C GLY A 184 -8.13 -4.90 7.47
N CYS A 185 -7.68 -4.65 8.70
CA CYS A 185 -6.25 -4.69 9.08
C CYS A 185 -5.83 -6.00 9.76
N CYS A 186 -6.38 -7.14 9.32
CA CYS A 186 -5.94 -8.47 9.78
C CYS A 186 -4.83 -8.98 8.84
N PRO A 187 -3.60 -9.23 9.34
CA PRO A 187 -2.56 -9.89 8.55
C PRO A 187 -3.07 -11.23 8.02
N GLY A 188 -2.99 -11.48 6.70
CA GLY A 188 -3.46 -12.72 6.10
C GLY A 188 -4.95 -12.78 5.72
N THR A 189 -5.70 -11.66 5.76
CA THR A 189 -7.03 -11.58 5.11
C THR A 189 -6.97 -11.18 3.63
N CYS A 190 -5.76 -10.96 3.09
CA CYS A 190 -5.51 -10.58 1.71
C CYS A 190 -5.77 -11.77 0.76
N ASP A 191 -7.06 -12.00 0.45
CA ASP A 191 -7.58 -12.41 -0.87
C ASP A 191 -8.92 -13.15 -0.82
N ALA A 192 -9.35 -13.61 0.36
CA ALA A 192 -10.63 -14.33 0.46
C ALA A 192 -11.84 -13.47 0.05
N LYS A 193 -11.75 -12.13 0.13
CA LYS A 193 -12.76 -11.20 -0.42
C LYS A 193 -12.39 -10.68 -1.82
N ALA A 194 -11.11 -10.62 -2.20
CA ALA A 194 -10.66 -10.11 -3.50
C ALA A 194 -10.83 -11.12 -4.65
N LYS A 195 -10.92 -12.42 -4.33
CA LYS A 195 -11.25 -13.50 -5.28
C LYS A 195 -12.69 -13.98 -5.24
N ILE A 196 -13.58 -13.36 -4.46
CA ILE A 196 -15.03 -13.42 -4.76
C ILE A 196 -15.32 -12.47 -5.94
N ALA A 197 -14.56 -12.66 -7.02
CA ALA A 197 -15.01 -12.33 -8.36
C ALA A 197 -15.86 -13.54 -8.78
N VAL A 198 -17.11 -13.54 -8.32
CA VAL A 198 -18.15 -13.83 -9.31
C VAL A 198 -18.00 -12.68 -10.28
N ASP A 199 -17.79 -12.97 -11.57
CA ASP A 199 -17.82 -12.00 -12.68
C ASP A 199 -19.21 -11.34 -12.72
N ASP A 200 -19.51 -10.53 -11.71
CA ASP A 200 -20.69 -9.72 -11.61
C ASP A 200 -20.42 -8.48 -12.46
N LYS A 201 -20.53 -8.69 -13.77
CA LYS A 201 -20.38 -7.66 -14.79
C LYS A 201 -21.25 -6.43 -14.46
N ASP A 202 -22.37 -6.64 -13.79
CA ASP A 202 -23.26 -5.56 -13.35
C ASP A 202 -22.65 -4.77 -12.19
N ARG A 203 -22.04 -5.44 -11.21
CA ARG A 203 -21.28 -4.78 -10.15
C ARG A 203 -20.07 -4.03 -10.71
N ASP A 204 -19.30 -4.62 -11.62
CA ASP A 204 -18.14 -3.97 -12.20
C ASP A 204 -18.55 -2.72 -12.98
N LYS A 205 -19.58 -2.83 -13.81
CA LYS A 205 -20.17 -1.71 -14.53
C LYS A 205 -20.66 -0.62 -13.57
N ALA A 206 -21.37 -0.97 -12.50
CA ALA A 206 -21.83 -0.01 -11.49
C ALA A 206 -20.67 0.69 -10.77
N GLU A 207 -19.59 -0.03 -10.46
CA GLU A 207 -18.38 0.54 -9.85
C GLU A 207 -17.66 1.51 -10.82
N LEU A 208 -17.61 1.20 -12.13
CA LEU A 208 -17.05 2.10 -13.15
C LEU A 208 -17.94 3.32 -13.40
N GLU A 209 -19.26 3.15 -13.43
CA GLU A 209 -20.23 4.24 -13.51
C GLU A 209 -20.08 5.21 -12.33
N MET A 210 -19.93 4.67 -11.11
CA MET A 210 -19.67 5.45 -9.91
C MET A 210 -18.37 6.26 -10.02
N LEU A 211 -17.29 5.61 -10.45
CA LEU A 211 -15.99 6.26 -10.63
C LEU A 211 -16.06 7.40 -11.66
N ASN A 212 -16.70 7.15 -12.80
CA ASN A 212 -16.89 8.14 -13.85
C ASN A 212 -17.74 9.32 -13.37
N LYS A 213 -18.82 9.04 -12.63
CA LYS A 213 -19.66 10.07 -12.02
C LYS A 213 -18.86 10.97 -11.09
N LEU A 214 -18.13 10.38 -10.14
CA LEU A 214 -17.34 11.12 -9.15
C LEU A 214 -16.22 11.95 -9.80
N ILE A 215 -15.49 11.38 -10.77
CA ILE A 215 -14.46 12.13 -11.50
C ILE A 215 -15.10 13.30 -12.26
N ASN A 216 -16.23 13.10 -12.95
CA ASN A 216 -16.89 14.19 -13.68
C ASN A 216 -17.45 15.29 -12.78
N GLU A 217 -17.91 14.95 -11.58
CA GLU A 217 -18.44 15.90 -10.61
C GLU A 217 -17.37 16.84 -10.04
N PHE A 218 -16.19 16.27 -9.74
CA PHE A 218 -15.11 16.99 -9.05
C PHE A 218 -13.95 17.43 -9.95
N ARG A 219 -13.86 16.97 -11.19
CA ARG A 219 -12.74 17.36 -12.07
C ARG A 219 -12.72 18.86 -12.34
N VAL A 220 -11.51 19.39 -12.40
CA VAL A 220 -11.20 20.68 -13.02
C VAL A 220 -11.28 20.49 -14.55
N PRO A 221 -11.76 21.48 -15.31
CA PRO A 221 -11.79 21.38 -16.77
C PRO A 221 -10.40 21.15 -17.38
N ASN A 222 -10.33 20.28 -18.39
CA ASN A 222 -9.13 19.86 -19.10
C ASN A 222 -8.11 19.07 -18.27
N MET A 223 -7.27 18.33 -18.97
CA MET A 223 -6.08 17.72 -18.38
C MET A 223 -5.06 18.79 -17.99
N THR A 224 -4.42 18.62 -16.83
CA THR A 224 -3.38 19.54 -16.34
C THR A 224 -2.02 18.84 -16.33
N VAL A 225 -0.97 19.53 -16.78
CA VAL A 225 0.42 19.04 -16.64
C VAL A 225 0.91 19.40 -15.25
N VAL A 226 1.19 18.39 -14.42
CA VAL A 226 1.60 18.57 -13.02
C VAL A 226 3.01 18.03 -12.81
N PRO A 227 3.96 18.87 -12.33
CA PRO A 227 5.30 18.41 -11.96
C PRO A 227 5.25 17.42 -10.79
N PRO A 228 5.96 16.27 -10.84
CA PRO A 228 5.98 15.28 -9.75
C PRO A 228 6.41 15.86 -8.40
N ARG A 229 7.26 16.89 -8.41
CA ARG A 229 7.71 17.61 -7.20
C ARG A 229 6.61 18.38 -6.46
N GLN A 230 5.43 18.52 -7.07
CA GLN A 230 4.26 19.15 -6.45
C GLN A 230 3.25 18.10 -5.95
N VAL A 231 3.55 16.81 -6.10
CA VAL A 231 2.64 15.70 -5.81
C VAL A 231 3.11 14.89 -4.60
N ILE A 232 2.24 14.73 -3.62
CA ILE A 232 2.42 13.78 -2.51
C ILE A 232 1.30 12.73 -2.51
N PRO A 233 1.45 11.59 -1.84
CA PRO A 233 0.36 10.63 -1.69
C PRO A 233 -0.79 11.24 -0.88
N ASP A 234 -2.03 11.01 -1.30
CA ASP A 234 -3.19 11.36 -0.47
C ASP A 234 -3.25 10.43 0.74
N PHE A 235 -3.53 10.97 1.94
CA PHE A 235 -3.59 10.16 3.16
C PHE A 235 -4.71 9.12 3.13
N SER A 236 -5.77 9.33 2.34
CA SER A 236 -6.90 8.39 2.21
C SER A 236 -6.60 7.18 1.32
N ASN A 237 -5.45 7.18 0.63
CA ASN A 237 -5.06 6.10 -0.27
C ASN A 237 -4.66 4.83 0.51
N ARG A 238 -5.01 3.65 -0.03
CA ARG A 238 -4.67 2.31 0.49
C ARG A 238 -4.87 2.12 2.00
N GLY A 239 -5.97 2.62 2.57
CA GLY A 239 -6.30 2.42 3.98
C GLY A 239 -5.21 2.93 4.94
N HIS A 240 -4.54 4.03 4.58
CA HIS A 240 -3.49 4.68 5.37
C HIS A 240 -2.16 3.91 5.49
N THR A 241 -1.95 2.86 4.70
CA THR A 241 -0.70 2.07 4.74
C THR A 241 0.48 2.80 4.06
N GLY A 242 0.19 3.73 3.15
CA GLY A 242 1.17 4.57 2.45
C GLY A 242 1.67 3.97 1.14
N LEU A 243 2.88 4.35 0.72
CA LEU A 243 3.54 3.81 -0.47
C LEU A 243 4.62 2.80 -0.08
N SER A 244 4.81 1.80 -0.93
CA SER A 244 5.95 0.86 -0.87
C SER A 244 7.18 1.56 -1.45
N VAL A 245 8.21 1.79 -0.63
CA VAL A 245 9.47 2.38 -1.11
C VAL A 245 10.13 1.49 -2.17
N GLU A 246 10.03 0.18 -2.03
CA GLU A 246 10.63 -0.75 -2.99
C GLU A 246 9.94 -0.69 -4.33
N HIS A 247 8.61 -0.59 -4.36
CA HIS A 247 7.91 -0.45 -5.61
C HIS A 247 8.23 0.89 -6.29
N VAL A 248 8.48 1.96 -5.52
CA VAL A 248 9.01 3.22 -6.07
C VAL A 248 10.36 3.02 -6.77
N HIS A 249 11.30 2.32 -6.14
CA HIS A 249 12.61 2.03 -6.73
C HIS A 249 12.55 1.02 -7.88
N TYR A 250 11.62 0.07 -7.84
CA TYR A 250 11.36 -0.86 -8.93
C TYR A 250 10.91 -0.09 -10.18
N LEU A 251 9.95 0.83 -10.04
CA LEU A 251 9.50 1.67 -11.15
C LEU A 251 10.64 2.57 -11.66
N ALA A 252 11.40 3.20 -10.77
CA ALA A 252 12.52 4.05 -11.18
C ALA A 252 13.61 3.26 -11.92
N SER A 253 13.91 2.04 -11.47
CA SER A 253 14.83 1.13 -12.18
C SER A 253 14.28 0.73 -13.53
N SER A 254 12.98 0.44 -13.63
CA SER A 254 12.31 0.16 -14.91
C SER A 254 12.41 1.35 -15.88
N PHE A 255 12.24 2.59 -15.42
CA PHE A 255 12.42 3.78 -16.27
C PHE A 255 13.85 3.90 -16.79
N ARG A 256 14.84 3.67 -15.93
CA ARG A 256 16.25 3.71 -16.32
C ARG A 256 16.59 2.60 -17.32
N ASP A 257 16.15 1.38 -17.05
CA ASP A 257 16.64 0.18 -17.75
C ASP A 257 15.85 -0.08 -19.04
N LYS A 258 14.55 0.29 -19.09
CA LYS A 258 13.65 0.05 -20.24
C LYS A 258 13.25 1.33 -20.96
N GLY A 259 13.63 2.50 -20.45
CA GLY A 259 13.20 3.80 -20.94
C GLY A 259 11.80 4.18 -20.46
N PHE A 260 11.58 5.48 -20.27
CA PHE A 260 10.31 6.04 -19.85
C PHE A 260 9.29 6.05 -20.99
N GLN A 261 8.16 5.38 -20.77
CA GLN A 261 7.08 5.27 -21.74
C GLN A 261 6.07 6.41 -21.55
N LYS A 262 6.36 7.56 -22.16
CA LYS A 262 5.44 8.71 -22.15
C LYS A 262 4.08 8.29 -22.71
N ARG A 263 3.01 8.66 -22.01
CA ARG A 263 1.66 8.34 -22.47
C ARG A 263 1.37 9.02 -23.82
N THR A 264 0.98 8.23 -24.81
CA THR A 264 0.46 8.70 -26.10
C THR A 264 -0.88 8.02 -26.35
N LYS A 265 -1.96 8.80 -26.34
CA LYS A 265 -3.35 8.30 -26.37
C LYS A 265 -3.61 7.29 -25.23
N ASP A 266 -3.82 6.03 -25.59
CA ASP A 266 -4.13 4.88 -24.74
C ASP A 266 -2.91 4.02 -24.37
N ALA A 267 -1.72 4.32 -24.91
CA ALA A 267 -0.49 3.60 -24.64
C ALA A 267 0.47 4.38 -23.72
N GLY A 268 1.31 3.66 -22.97
CA GLY A 268 2.33 4.20 -22.06
C GLY A 268 1.91 4.12 -20.58
N HIS A 269 2.37 5.06 -19.76
CA HIS A 269 2.00 5.09 -18.33
C HIS A 269 0.51 5.43 -18.09
N ASP A 270 -0.02 5.01 -16.94
CA ASP A 270 -1.37 5.37 -16.49
C ASP A 270 -1.51 6.87 -16.19
N ILE A 271 -2.74 7.38 -16.24
CA ILE A 271 -3.03 8.79 -15.96
C ILE A 271 -3.10 9.00 -14.44
N PRO A 272 -2.28 9.91 -13.86
CA PRO A 272 -2.42 10.26 -12.46
C PRO A 272 -3.76 10.95 -12.20
N VAL A 273 -4.43 10.53 -11.13
CA VAL A 273 -5.63 11.20 -10.59
C VAL A 273 -5.22 11.91 -9.31
N LEU A 274 -5.28 13.23 -9.36
CA LEU A 274 -4.76 14.14 -8.34
C LEU A 274 -5.88 15.01 -7.79
N VAL A 275 -5.80 15.41 -6.53
CA VAL A 275 -6.65 16.44 -5.94
C VAL A 275 -5.81 17.69 -5.74
N LYS A 276 -6.30 18.83 -6.22
CA LYS A 276 -5.68 20.14 -5.97
C LYS A 276 -6.08 20.59 -4.56
N GLU A 277 -5.11 20.66 -3.65
CA GLU A 277 -5.35 20.86 -2.22
C GLU A 277 -4.65 22.12 -1.71
N LEU A 278 -5.24 22.78 -0.71
CA LEU A 278 -4.56 23.84 0.03
C LEU A 278 -3.73 23.22 1.15
N CYS A 279 -2.46 23.62 1.30
CA CYS A 279 -1.59 23.11 2.37
C CYS A 279 -2.19 23.33 3.77
N LYS A 280 -3.05 24.35 3.93
CA LYS A 280 -3.70 24.73 5.19
C LYS A 280 -5.06 24.06 5.43
N SER A 281 -5.64 23.41 4.42
CA SER A 281 -6.91 22.69 4.63
C SER A 281 -6.71 21.52 5.59
N GLU A 282 -7.79 21.00 6.16
CA GLU A 282 -7.70 19.85 7.06
C GLU A 282 -7.09 18.63 6.36
N LEU A 283 -7.57 18.30 5.16
CA LEU A 283 -7.09 17.14 4.40
C LEU A 283 -5.68 17.35 3.85
N GLY A 284 -5.32 18.59 3.47
CA GLY A 284 -3.96 18.96 3.09
C GLY A 284 -2.97 18.75 4.23
N ARG A 285 -3.29 19.25 5.44
CA ARG A 285 -2.45 19.05 6.63
C ARG A 285 -2.28 17.57 6.98
N LYS A 286 -3.37 16.80 7.00
CA LYS A 286 -3.31 15.34 7.25
C LYS A 286 -2.41 14.62 6.23
N SER A 287 -2.49 14.98 4.95
CA SER A 287 -1.62 14.40 3.91
C SER A 287 -0.16 14.78 4.10
N ILE A 288 0.14 16.03 4.44
CA ILE A 288 1.50 16.49 4.73
C ILE A 288 2.06 15.77 5.97
N GLU A 289 1.31 15.71 7.06
CA GLU A 289 1.72 15.07 8.32
C GLU A 289 1.97 13.58 8.11
N ASN A 290 1.06 12.88 7.45
CA ASN A 290 1.21 11.47 7.10
C ASN A 290 2.46 11.26 6.23
N TRP A 291 2.67 12.09 5.21
CA TRP A 291 3.83 11.94 4.34
C TRP A 291 5.15 12.25 5.05
N ARG A 292 5.19 13.28 5.91
CA ARG A 292 6.35 13.55 6.78
C ARG A 292 6.68 12.37 7.70
N GLY A 293 5.65 11.74 8.28
CA GLY A 293 5.80 10.53 9.08
C GLY A 293 6.47 9.42 8.27
N LYS A 294 5.98 9.15 7.06
CA LYS A 294 6.57 8.15 6.15
C LYS A 294 8.02 8.44 5.78
N LEU A 295 8.34 9.68 5.43
CA LEU A 295 9.71 10.08 5.12
C LEU A 295 10.67 9.95 6.32
N ALA A 296 10.15 10.02 7.56
CA ALA A 296 10.94 9.84 8.77
C ALA A 296 11.08 8.35 9.15
N GLU A 297 10.07 7.53 8.88
CA GLU A 297 10.04 6.09 9.18
C GLU A 297 10.88 5.26 8.20
N GLU A 298 10.83 5.58 6.90
CA GLU A 298 11.41 4.76 5.84
C GLU A 298 12.36 5.56 4.95
N SER A 299 13.63 5.15 4.95
CA SER A 299 14.64 5.68 4.03
C SER A 299 14.45 5.12 2.61
N GLY A 300 14.92 5.87 1.61
CA GLY A 300 14.83 5.50 0.19
C GLY A 300 13.86 6.36 -0.61
N PHE A 301 12.85 6.96 0.05
CA PHE A 301 12.08 8.02 -0.59
C PHE A 301 12.97 9.25 -0.91
N PRO A 302 12.54 10.12 -1.86
CA PRO A 302 13.23 11.37 -2.13
C PRO A 302 13.45 12.18 -0.83
N PRO A 303 14.58 12.92 -0.70
CA PRO A 303 14.95 13.59 0.54
C PRO A 303 13.85 14.51 1.06
N LYS A 304 13.67 14.56 2.38
CA LYS A 304 12.64 15.39 3.03
C LYS A 304 12.66 16.85 2.58
N ASP A 305 13.84 17.44 2.42
CA ASP A 305 14.04 18.82 1.97
C ASP A 305 13.45 19.11 0.57
N HIS A 306 13.29 18.06 -0.25
CA HIS A 306 12.59 18.16 -1.54
C HIS A 306 11.16 18.66 -1.37
N TYR A 307 10.47 18.19 -0.32
CA TYR A 307 9.06 18.47 -0.08
C TYR A 307 8.80 19.63 0.89
N GLU A 308 9.75 19.99 1.76
CA GLU A 308 9.52 21.05 2.75
C GLU A 308 9.18 22.40 2.10
N ARG A 309 9.75 22.69 0.92
CA ARG A 309 9.36 23.86 0.11
C ARG A 309 7.92 23.78 -0.39
N LEU A 310 7.46 22.60 -0.78
CA LEU A 310 6.06 22.36 -1.17
C LEU A 310 5.13 22.55 0.03
N PHE A 311 5.49 22.00 1.20
CA PHE A 311 4.68 22.10 2.43
C PHE A 311 4.55 23.52 2.95
N ALA A 312 5.57 24.36 2.73
CA ALA A 312 5.54 25.78 3.06
C ALA A 312 4.72 26.62 2.04
N GLY A 313 4.34 26.02 0.91
CA GLY A 313 3.54 26.66 -0.13
C GLY A 313 2.07 26.86 0.24
N GLN A 314 1.30 27.40 -0.71
CA GLN A 314 -0.15 27.59 -0.56
C GLN A 314 -0.93 26.36 -1.02
N GLU A 315 -0.50 25.75 -2.12
CA GLU A 315 -1.19 24.67 -2.82
C GLU A 315 -0.24 23.50 -3.06
N LEU A 316 -0.80 22.29 -3.08
CA LEU A 316 -0.13 21.05 -3.44
C LEU A 316 -1.11 20.11 -4.16
N TYR A 317 -0.59 19.02 -4.71
CA TYR A 317 -1.43 17.96 -5.26
C TYR A 317 -1.31 16.69 -4.42
N THR A 318 -2.44 16.11 -4.02
CA THR A 318 -2.46 14.78 -3.40
C THR A 318 -2.90 13.73 -4.42
N SER A 319 -2.21 12.59 -4.45
CA SER A 319 -2.46 11.52 -5.41
C SER A 319 -3.43 10.46 -4.85
N LEU A 320 -4.59 10.30 -5.50
CA LEU A 320 -5.54 9.21 -5.24
C LEU A 320 -5.18 7.92 -5.98
N GLY A 321 -4.40 8.04 -7.06
CA GLY A 321 -3.84 6.95 -7.85
C GLY A 321 -2.51 7.36 -8.49
N ASN A 322 -1.64 6.39 -8.77
CA ASN A 322 -0.27 6.61 -9.29
C ASN A 322 0.67 7.37 -8.32
N GLY A 323 0.55 7.10 -7.01
CA GLY A 323 1.45 7.64 -6.00
C GLY A 323 2.89 7.17 -6.18
N HIS A 324 3.12 5.86 -6.35
CA HIS A 324 4.46 5.29 -6.57
C HIS A 324 5.14 5.85 -7.81
N PHE A 325 4.39 6.03 -8.89
CA PHE A 325 4.86 6.61 -10.15
C PHE A 325 5.43 8.02 -9.95
N ASN A 326 4.70 8.91 -9.27
CA ASN A 326 5.18 10.28 -9.01
C ASN A 326 6.43 10.28 -8.12
N GLN A 327 6.50 9.39 -7.12
CA GLN A 327 7.69 9.29 -6.28
C GLN A 327 8.88 8.70 -7.03
N ALA A 328 8.66 7.79 -7.98
CA ALA A 328 9.71 7.24 -8.82
C ALA A 328 10.32 8.32 -9.73
N LEU A 329 9.49 9.22 -10.26
CA LEU A 329 9.95 10.41 -10.99
C LEU A 329 10.73 11.38 -10.08
N ASN A 330 10.28 11.58 -8.85
CA ASN A 330 11.00 12.42 -7.87
C ASN A 330 12.38 11.85 -7.51
N LEU A 331 12.60 10.53 -7.58
CA LEU A 331 13.94 9.96 -7.39
C LEU A 331 14.93 10.46 -8.46
N PHE A 332 14.51 10.59 -9.73
CA PHE A 332 15.33 11.21 -10.78
C PHE A 332 15.51 12.70 -10.56
N GLY A 333 14.43 13.41 -10.19
CA GLY A 333 14.49 14.86 -9.95
C GLY A 333 15.37 15.28 -8.78
N THR A 334 15.68 14.35 -7.88
CA THR A 334 16.56 14.55 -6.72
C THR A 334 17.90 13.81 -6.84
N GLU A 335 18.14 13.13 -7.98
CA GLU A 335 19.29 12.25 -8.18
C GLU A 335 19.53 11.25 -7.03
N SER A 336 18.42 10.73 -6.48
CA SER A 336 18.45 9.83 -5.34
C SER A 336 19.22 8.54 -5.65
N ILE A 337 19.80 7.95 -4.62
CA ILE A 337 20.56 6.69 -4.72
C ILE A 337 19.59 5.51 -4.70
N SER A 338 19.77 4.55 -5.60
CA SER A 338 19.01 3.31 -5.61
C SER A 338 19.30 2.46 -4.38
N ILE A 339 18.24 1.98 -3.72
CA ILE A 339 18.33 1.05 -2.58
C ILE A 339 18.84 -0.35 -2.98
N TYR A 340 18.89 -0.67 -4.28
CA TYR A 340 19.28 -1.99 -4.76
C TYR A 340 20.76 -2.09 -5.15
N ASN A 341 21.35 -1.02 -5.68
CA ASN A 341 22.68 -1.08 -6.29
C ASN A 341 23.55 0.17 -6.07
N SER A 342 23.11 1.08 -5.20
CA SER A 342 23.81 2.32 -4.87
C SER A 342 24.09 3.27 -6.06
N GLN A 343 23.49 3.04 -7.23
CA GLN A 343 23.59 3.95 -8.36
C GLN A 343 22.58 5.08 -8.22
N LYS A 344 22.96 6.29 -8.64
CA LYS A 344 22.04 7.42 -8.71
C LYS A 344 21.04 7.26 -9.86
N TYR A 345 19.81 7.69 -9.65
CA TYR A 345 18.84 7.86 -10.73
C TYR A 345 19.12 9.16 -11.48
N VAL A 346 19.61 9.06 -12.72
CA VAL A 346 19.91 10.18 -13.61
C VAL A 346 19.19 10.00 -14.95
N PHE A 347 18.86 11.10 -15.63
CA PHE A 347 18.07 11.04 -16.88
C PHE A 347 18.78 10.31 -18.03
N GLY A 348 20.12 10.31 -18.05
CA GLY A 348 20.88 9.85 -19.21
C GLY A 348 20.47 10.61 -20.49
N HIS A 349 20.10 9.85 -21.53
CA HIS A 349 19.62 10.36 -22.81
C HIS A 349 18.09 10.34 -22.97
N ASP A 350 17.33 9.98 -21.92
CA ASP A 350 15.88 9.89 -21.99
C ASP A 350 15.23 11.27 -21.88
N ALA A 351 14.94 11.88 -23.04
CA ALA A 351 14.31 13.18 -23.13
C ALA A 351 12.87 13.19 -22.60
N ASN A 352 12.14 12.08 -22.74
CA ASN A 352 10.76 11.98 -22.27
C ASN A 352 10.72 11.90 -20.74
N LEU A 353 11.65 11.17 -20.12
CA LEU A 353 11.79 11.13 -18.67
C LEU A 353 12.16 12.50 -18.11
N ARG A 354 13.10 13.21 -18.76
CA ARG A 354 13.48 14.57 -18.37
C ARG A 354 12.28 15.50 -18.43
N GLU A 355 11.52 15.49 -19.54
CA GLU A 355 10.30 16.28 -19.68
C GLU A 355 9.28 15.96 -18.56
N ALA A 356 9.03 14.68 -18.28
CA ALA A 356 8.10 14.25 -17.24
C ALA A 356 8.49 14.74 -15.84
N VAL A 357 9.78 14.81 -15.54
CA VAL A 357 10.30 15.25 -14.22
C VAL A 357 10.36 16.77 -14.12
N GLU A 358 10.86 17.46 -15.15
CA GLU A 358 11.10 18.91 -15.12
C GLU A 358 9.84 19.73 -15.41
N ILE A 359 9.05 19.30 -16.39
CA ILE A 359 7.84 20.00 -16.85
C ILE A 359 6.60 19.39 -16.19
N GLY A 360 6.48 18.06 -16.20
CA GLY A 360 5.42 17.34 -15.50
C GLY A 360 4.69 16.32 -16.34
N VAL A 361 3.70 15.68 -15.71
CA VAL A 361 2.90 14.62 -16.32
C VAL A 361 1.45 15.06 -16.44
N ARG A 362 0.86 14.76 -17.60
CA ARG A 362 -0.55 15.06 -17.88
C ARG A 362 -1.44 14.24 -16.93
N SER A 363 -2.23 14.94 -16.13
CA SER A 363 -2.99 14.39 -15.00
C SER A 363 -4.44 14.86 -15.00
N LEU A 364 -5.33 14.02 -14.46
CA LEU A 364 -6.69 14.41 -14.10
C LEU A 364 -6.64 15.08 -12.73
N VAL A 365 -7.05 16.35 -12.67
CA VAL A 365 -7.05 17.12 -11.43
C VAL A 365 -8.48 17.30 -10.94
N LEU A 366 -8.74 16.91 -9.71
CA LEU A 366 -9.98 17.10 -8.98
C LEU A 366 -9.87 18.33 -8.08
N ARG A 367 -11.00 19.01 -7.84
CA ARG A 367 -11.10 20.12 -6.90
C ARG A 367 -10.86 19.65 -5.46
N GLY A 368 -10.27 20.51 -4.64
CA GLY A 368 -10.00 20.23 -3.22
C GLY A 368 -11.24 20.16 -2.33
N ASP A 369 -12.39 20.63 -2.80
CA ASP A 369 -13.66 20.57 -2.07
C ASP A 369 -14.33 19.18 -2.09
N ILE A 370 -13.72 18.19 -2.78
CA ILE A 370 -14.19 16.81 -2.79
C ILE A 370 -14.23 16.20 -1.37
N PRO A 371 -15.38 15.66 -0.92
CA PRO A 371 -15.50 15.01 0.38
C PRO A 371 -14.54 13.85 0.57
N LEU A 372 -14.08 13.64 1.81
CA LEU A 372 -13.15 12.56 2.15
C LEU A 372 -13.66 11.18 1.70
N ARG A 373 -14.93 10.88 1.94
CA ARG A 373 -15.54 9.61 1.55
C ARG A 373 -15.51 9.37 0.03
N ASP A 374 -15.62 10.43 -0.75
CA ASP A 374 -15.55 10.34 -2.21
C ASP A 374 -14.10 10.17 -2.68
N ARG A 375 -13.12 10.81 -2.01
CA ARG A 375 -11.68 10.54 -2.23
C ARG A 375 -11.33 9.08 -1.98
N GLU A 376 -11.75 8.54 -0.84
CA GLU A 376 -11.57 7.14 -0.47
C GLU A 376 -12.21 6.21 -1.50
N THR A 377 -13.43 6.55 -1.95
CA THR A 377 -14.15 5.77 -2.97
C THR A 377 -13.42 5.79 -4.31
N ILE A 378 -12.99 6.96 -4.79
CA ILE A 378 -12.21 7.09 -6.03
C ILE A 378 -10.91 6.32 -5.91
N SER A 379 -10.16 6.50 -4.82
CA SER A 379 -8.88 5.81 -4.60
C SER A 379 -9.05 4.30 -4.53
N ARG A 380 -10.07 3.81 -3.82
CA ARG A 380 -10.40 2.37 -3.78
C ARG A 380 -10.71 1.83 -5.16
N LEU A 381 -11.56 2.53 -5.93
CA LEU A 381 -11.96 2.10 -7.28
C LEU A 381 -10.78 2.13 -8.28
N LEU A 382 -9.89 3.12 -8.17
CA LEU A 382 -8.64 3.21 -8.94
C LEU A 382 -7.73 2.00 -8.67
N ASN A 383 -7.63 1.55 -7.42
CA ASN A 383 -6.77 0.43 -7.04
C ASN A 383 -7.44 -0.95 -7.24
N SER A 384 -8.78 -1.04 -7.19
CA SER A 384 -9.50 -2.32 -7.29
C SER A 384 -9.69 -2.82 -8.72
N LYS A 385 -9.61 -1.91 -9.70
CA LYS A 385 -9.89 -2.22 -11.10
C LYS A 385 -8.59 -2.53 -11.84
N ARG A 386 -8.43 -3.80 -12.22
CA ARG A 386 -7.14 -4.42 -12.53
C ARG A 386 -6.51 -3.88 -13.80
N GLU A 387 -7.27 -3.56 -14.85
CA GLU A 387 -6.69 -3.08 -16.11
C GLU A 387 -7.70 -2.50 -17.10
N PHE A 388 -8.55 -1.59 -16.64
CA PHE A 388 -9.33 -0.80 -17.60
C PHE A 388 -8.37 0.17 -18.27
N LYS A 389 -8.15 0.04 -19.58
CA LYS A 389 -7.44 1.08 -20.34
C LYS A 389 -8.31 2.34 -20.30
N TRP A 390 -7.88 3.31 -19.48
CA TRP A 390 -8.59 4.56 -19.28
C TRP A 390 -8.53 5.36 -20.59
N ASN A 391 -9.62 5.34 -21.35
CA ASN A 391 -9.77 6.22 -22.49
C ASN A 391 -10.09 7.62 -21.96
N VAL A 392 -9.05 8.45 -21.87
CA VAL A 392 -9.17 9.83 -21.46
C VAL A 392 -8.97 10.69 -22.69
N ALA A 393 -10.03 11.41 -23.06
CA ALA A 393 -9.99 12.37 -24.15
C ALA A 393 -9.09 13.57 -23.80
N GLU A 394 -8.73 14.38 -24.79
CA GLU A 394 -7.80 15.50 -24.59
C GLU A 394 -8.33 16.57 -23.63
N ASP A 395 -9.65 16.70 -23.53
CA ASP A 395 -10.38 17.56 -22.59
C ASP A 395 -10.47 16.96 -21.18
N GLY A 396 -9.84 15.80 -20.94
CA GLY A 396 -9.87 15.07 -19.69
C GLY A 396 -11.18 14.32 -19.44
N THR A 397 -12.05 14.21 -20.45
CA THR A 397 -13.27 13.42 -20.33
C THR A 397 -12.92 11.94 -20.28
N LEU A 398 -13.45 11.28 -19.26
CA LEU A 398 -13.18 9.90 -18.93
C LEU A 398 -14.26 8.99 -19.56
N LEU A 399 -13.87 8.10 -20.47
CA LEU A 399 -14.79 7.16 -21.12
C LEU A 399 -14.41 5.73 -20.74
N ILE A 400 -14.93 5.25 -19.61
CA ILE A 400 -14.60 3.91 -19.07
C ILE A 400 -15.74 2.90 -19.25
N LEU A 401 -16.93 3.34 -19.69
CA LEU A 401 -18.10 2.44 -19.74
C LEU A 401 -17.97 1.29 -20.75
N ASP A 402 -17.14 1.48 -21.79
CA ASP A 402 -16.83 0.45 -22.78
C ASP A 402 -15.40 -0.12 -22.64
N ALA A 403 -14.69 0.26 -21.57
CA ALA A 403 -13.34 -0.26 -21.35
C ALA A 403 -13.44 -1.76 -21.01
N GLN A 404 -12.75 -2.59 -21.77
CA GLN A 404 -12.59 -4.00 -21.46
C GLN A 404 -11.35 -4.18 -20.60
N GLU A 405 -11.46 -4.99 -19.54
CA GLU A 405 -10.29 -5.42 -18.79
C GLU A 405 -9.42 -6.27 -19.72
N ASP A 406 -8.16 -5.88 -19.84
CA ASP A 406 -7.19 -6.64 -20.61
C ASP A 406 -6.73 -7.84 -19.78
N HIS A 407 -7.33 -9.00 -20.03
CA HIS A 407 -6.91 -10.26 -19.39
C HIS A 407 -5.73 -10.91 -20.10
N THR A 408 -5.22 -10.32 -21.19
CA THR A 408 -4.12 -10.90 -21.94
C THR A 408 -2.80 -10.62 -21.23
N THR A 409 -2.35 -11.61 -20.45
CA THR A 409 -0.96 -11.71 -19.96
C THR A 409 -0.49 -10.61 -19.00
N VAL A 410 -1.30 -10.25 -18.00
CA VAL A 410 -0.80 -9.48 -16.85
C VAL A 410 0.09 -10.38 -16.01
N LYS A 411 1.34 -10.00 -15.76
CA LYS A 411 2.19 -10.77 -14.84
C LYS A 411 1.54 -10.75 -13.46
N GLN A 412 1.57 -11.87 -12.75
CA GLN A 412 1.00 -11.96 -11.40
C GLN A 412 1.52 -10.85 -10.47
N PHE A 413 2.79 -10.47 -10.64
CA PHE A 413 3.40 -9.32 -9.98
C PHE A 413 2.61 -8.02 -10.18
N GLU A 414 2.29 -7.68 -11.43
CA GLU A 414 1.59 -6.44 -11.79
C GLU A 414 0.18 -6.43 -11.18
N ALA A 415 -0.53 -7.57 -11.26
CA ALA A 415 -1.85 -7.73 -10.68
C ALA A 415 -1.85 -7.54 -9.15
N LEU A 416 -0.91 -8.18 -8.44
CA LEU A 416 -0.82 -8.09 -6.99
C LEU A 416 -0.35 -6.70 -6.51
N SER A 417 0.49 -6.02 -7.29
CA SER A 417 1.04 -4.70 -6.92
C SER A 417 -0.03 -3.62 -6.66
N LYS A 418 -1.22 -3.77 -7.25
CA LYS A 418 -2.33 -2.83 -7.11
C LYS A 418 -3.13 -3.00 -5.81
N VAL A 419 -3.16 -4.21 -5.24
CA VAL A 419 -4.05 -4.54 -4.11
C VAL A 419 -3.32 -4.69 -2.78
N LEU A 420 -2.04 -5.07 -2.80
CA LEU A 420 -1.25 -5.29 -1.59
C LEU A 420 -1.00 -3.99 -0.82
N ASP A 421 -0.91 -4.07 0.50
CA ASP A 421 -0.43 -2.94 1.29
C ASP A 421 1.06 -2.65 1.04
N ALA A 422 1.57 -1.53 1.56
CA ALA A 422 2.96 -1.10 1.32
C ALA A 422 4.01 -2.13 1.77
N VAL A 423 3.76 -2.86 2.87
CA VAL A 423 4.69 -3.85 3.43
C VAL A 423 4.65 -5.13 2.61
N GLU A 424 3.44 -5.63 2.33
CA GLU A 424 3.25 -6.81 1.47
C GLU A 424 3.82 -6.57 0.06
N LEU A 425 3.64 -5.36 -0.47
CA LEU A 425 4.16 -4.96 -1.76
C LEU A 425 5.70 -4.86 -1.76
N ASN A 426 6.32 -4.37 -0.67
CA ASN A 426 7.77 -4.44 -0.53
C ASN A 426 8.26 -5.89 -0.65
N CYS A 427 7.62 -6.85 0.03
CA CYS A 427 7.97 -8.26 -0.07
C CYS A 427 7.78 -8.83 -1.49
N LEU A 428 6.70 -8.45 -2.17
CA LEU A 428 6.45 -8.87 -3.55
C LEU A 428 7.53 -8.35 -4.52
N VAL A 429 7.95 -7.09 -4.37
CA VAL A 429 9.02 -6.49 -5.18
C VAL A 429 10.36 -7.21 -4.96
N ARG A 430 10.69 -7.55 -3.72
CA ARG A 430 11.89 -8.35 -3.41
C ARG A 430 11.87 -9.69 -4.12
N ALA A 431 10.73 -10.38 -4.09
CA ALA A 431 10.55 -11.65 -4.75
C ALA A 431 10.73 -11.54 -6.28
N GLU A 432 10.13 -10.53 -6.91
CA GLU A 432 10.26 -10.27 -8.35
C GLU A 432 11.70 -9.96 -8.76
N LEU A 433 12.43 -9.20 -7.94
CA LEU A 433 13.81 -8.81 -8.23
C LEU A 433 14.85 -9.84 -7.78
N GLY A 434 14.45 -10.91 -7.08
CA GLY A 434 15.39 -11.84 -6.43
C GLY A 434 16.26 -11.19 -5.35
N VAL A 435 15.79 -10.09 -4.75
CA VAL A 435 16.52 -9.33 -3.72
C VAL A 435 16.23 -9.95 -2.35
N LYS A 436 17.28 -10.32 -1.61
CA LYS A 436 17.19 -10.72 -0.20
C LYS A 436 17.47 -9.50 0.68
N ASP A 437 17.00 -9.50 1.93
CA ASP A 437 17.21 -8.37 2.86
C ASP A 437 18.70 -8.08 3.11
N SER A 438 19.57 -9.08 3.01
CA SER A 438 21.03 -8.94 3.07
C SER A 438 21.64 -8.14 1.90
N HIS A 439 20.89 -7.92 0.82
CA HIS A 439 21.33 -7.15 -0.35
C HIS A 439 20.94 -5.66 -0.26
N ARG A 440 20.18 -5.24 0.76
CA ARG A 440 20.00 -3.82 1.05
C ARG A 440 21.32 -3.26 1.55
N ILE A 441 22.05 -2.55 0.68
CA ILE A 441 23.28 -1.87 1.05
C ILE A 441 22.90 -0.67 1.93
N GLY A 442 23.21 -0.75 3.23
CA GLY A 442 23.31 0.41 4.13
C GLY A 442 22.11 0.64 5.05
N LYS A 443 22.31 0.32 6.33
CA LYS A 443 22.22 1.38 7.34
C LYS A 443 23.59 2.00 7.47
#